data_AF-A0A5J4SLF3-F1
#
_entry.id   AF-A0A5J4SLF3-F1
#
_cell.length_a   1.000
_cell.length_b   1.000
_cell.length_c   1.000
_cell.angle_alpha   90.00
_cell.angle_beta   90.00
_cell.angle_gamma   90.00
#
_symmetry.space_group_name_H-M   'P 1'
#
loop_
_entity.id
_entity.type
_entity.pdbx_description
1 polymer ?
#
loop_
_entity_poly.entity_id
_entity_poly.type
_entity_poly.pdbx_seq_one_letter_code
_entity_poly.pdbx_strand_id
1 'polypeptide(L)'
;EIQIFECTLTMYNSGSISRGLVDLRKGTLTVIYLNAYNITLPNGPLFKPIQTAGLVSISGSQFTSIQRSDAGGSVISRVINGRYDGVNIRTSQFTSCSVSGSNQSGGAININIKNSAEAKFEIIEQWEKKTIFSNCSSTDRGGAIFLDLESQQGRNFDLRGARYSYDNNATNGGRSIFINAQGDLRIAVPENQGVKIGAGLESYEEFNLDNLMGYHRNNGTFPIPLYYMYTPIGKHVFHVKDPCTPFVFGCGDDNVGCGHNQWPYIQFQKIKQEKLAQ
;
A
#
# COMPACT_ATOMS: atom_id res chain seq x y z
N GLU A 1 -0.37 17.98 21.60
CA GLU A 1 0.55 16.97 21.06
C GLU A 1 0.52 15.75 21.97
N ILE A 2 0.59 14.55 21.42
CA ILE A 2 0.75 13.30 22.17
C ILE A 2 2.09 12.70 21.77
N GLN A 3 2.87 12.29 22.77
CA GLN A 3 4.14 11.63 22.54
C GLN A 3 4.21 10.31 23.32
N ILE A 4 4.68 9.25 22.66
CA ILE A 4 4.89 7.92 23.23
C ILE A 4 6.33 7.54 22.96
N PHE A 5 7.12 7.34 24.01
CA PHE A 5 8.54 6.99 23.92
C PHE A 5 8.82 5.74 24.72
N GLU A 6 9.54 4.79 24.11
CA GLU A 6 10.14 3.63 24.82
C GLU A 6 9.11 2.83 25.64
N CYS A 7 7.91 2.68 25.06
CA CYS A 7 6.79 2.03 25.72
C CYS A 7 6.64 0.59 25.22
N THR A 8 6.09 -0.28 26.07
CA THR A 8 5.61 -1.60 25.66
C THR A 8 4.13 -1.75 26.01
N LEU A 9 3.34 -2.16 25.02
CA LEU A 9 1.93 -2.50 25.17
C LEU A 9 1.76 -3.97 24.79
N THR A 10 1.24 -4.76 25.71
CA THR A 10 1.01 -6.20 25.48
C THR A 10 -0.33 -6.60 26.06
N MET A 11 -1.12 -7.33 25.29
CA MET A 11 -2.30 -8.00 25.80
C MET A 11 -1.96 -9.46 26.10
N TYR A 12 -2.10 -9.85 27.36
CA TYR A 12 -1.79 -11.20 27.83
C TYR A 12 -2.98 -12.19 27.73
N ASN A 13 -4.21 -11.67 27.58
CA ASN A 13 -5.44 -12.46 27.55
C ASN A 13 -6.21 -12.22 26.24
N SER A 14 -7.20 -13.08 25.94
CA SER A 14 -8.11 -12.96 24.79
C SER A 14 -9.09 -11.77 24.85
N GLY A 15 -8.77 -10.75 25.64
CA GLY A 15 -9.53 -9.51 25.68
C GLY A 15 -9.40 -8.74 24.36
N SER A 16 -10.13 -7.65 24.25
CA SER A 16 -10.00 -6.73 23.12
C SER A 16 -9.96 -5.29 23.58
N ILE A 17 -9.33 -4.42 22.78
CA ILE A 17 -9.35 -2.97 23.01
C ILE A 17 -10.30 -2.35 21.99
N SER A 18 -11.42 -1.81 22.48
CA SER A 18 -12.50 -1.32 21.62
C SER A 18 -12.28 0.08 21.01
N ARG A 19 -11.18 0.77 21.34
CA ARG A 19 -10.94 2.15 20.90
C ARG A 19 -9.51 2.43 20.39
N GLY A 20 -8.67 1.40 20.25
CA GLY A 20 -7.24 1.56 20.01
C GLY A 20 -6.48 2.13 21.22
N LEU A 21 -5.21 2.47 21.00
CA LEU A 21 -4.33 3.10 21.99
C LEU A 21 -4.49 4.62 22.00
N VAL A 22 -4.66 5.25 20.83
CA VAL A 22 -4.81 6.70 20.69
C VAL A 22 -5.96 7.05 19.75
N ASP A 23 -6.90 7.86 20.23
CA ASP A 23 -7.90 8.58 19.41
C ASP A 23 -7.45 10.05 19.28
N LEU A 24 -6.71 10.35 18.21
CA LEU A 24 -6.14 11.67 17.99
C LEU A 24 -7.14 12.54 17.23
N ARG A 25 -7.68 13.57 17.91
CA ARG A 25 -8.63 14.52 17.31
C ARG A 25 -8.02 15.79 16.77
N LYS A 26 -6.99 16.31 17.45
CA LYS A 26 -6.27 17.53 17.07
C LYS A 26 -4.82 17.41 17.51
N GLY A 27 -3.94 18.15 16.85
CA GLY A 27 -2.50 18.15 17.14
C GLY A 27 -1.78 16.93 16.57
N THR A 28 -0.51 16.77 16.90
CA THR A 28 0.38 15.73 16.37
C THR A 28 0.47 14.53 17.31
N LEU A 29 0.79 13.36 16.74
CA LEU A 29 1.19 12.17 17.48
C LEU A 29 2.61 11.77 17.06
N THR A 30 3.49 11.64 18.05
CA THR A 30 4.85 11.14 17.88
C THR A 30 5.00 9.83 18.66
N VAL A 31 5.41 8.77 17.98
CA VAL A 31 5.64 7.44 18.58
C VAL A 31 7.07 7.02 18.25
N ILE A 32 7.88 6.78 19.27
CA ILE A 32 9.26 6.34 19.10
C ILE A 32 9.52 5.15 20.02
N TYR A 33 10.02 4.04 19.45
CA TYR A 33 10.32 2.82 20.20
C TYR A 33 9.13 2.27 20.98
N LEU A 34 7.91 2.33 20.42
CA LEU A 34 6.77 1.60 20.97
C LEU A 34 6.79 0.15 20.47
N ASN A 35 6.71 -0.79 21.41
CA ASN A 35 6.52 -2.19 21.11
C ASN A 35 5.09 -2.62 21.47
N ALA A 36 4.27 -2.98 20.48
CA ALA A 36 2.89 -3.38 20.67
C ALA A 36 2.69 -4.85 20.24
N TYR A 37 2.14 -5.68 21.13
CA TYR A 37 2.03 -7.13 20.94
C TYR A 37 0.61 -7.67 21.22
N ASN A 38 0.15 -8.55 20.32
CA ASN A 38 -1.02 -9.42 20.51
C ASN A 38 -2.34 -8.68 20.77
N ILE A 39 -2.58 -7.58 20.05
CA ILE A 39 -3.73 -6.70 20.30
C ILE A 39 -4.85 -7.02 19.32
N THR A 40 -6.04 -7.31 19.85
CA THR A 40 -7.27 -7.44 19.06
C THR A 40 -8.14 -6.19 19.18
N LEU A 41 -8.48 -5.62 18.03
CA LEU A 41 -9.19 -4.35 17.89
C LEU A 41 -10.52 -4.56 17.15
N PRO A 42 -11.62 -4.81 17.85
CA PRO A 42 -12.90 -5.04 17.22
C PRO A 42 -13.49 -3.76 16.60
N ASN A 43 -13.05 -2.59 17.06
CA ASN A 43 -13.57 -1.29 16.65
C ASN A 43 -12.43 -0.27 16.55
N GLY A 44 -11.96 -0.02 15.32
CA GLY A 44 -10.94 0.99 15.03
C GLY A 44 -9.49 0.47 15.05
N PRO A 45 -8.56 1.24 14.47
CA PRO A 45 -7.13 0.91 14.43
C PRO A 45 -6.43 1.17 15.78
N LEU A 46 -5.19 0.69 15.93
CA LEU A 46 -4.36 0.96 17.12
C LEU A 46 -4.14 2.47 17.32
N PHE A 47 -3.83 3.17 16.22
CA PHE A 47 -3.84 4.63 16.16
C PHE A 47 -5.01 5.06 15.31
N LYS A 48 -5.99 5.73 15.94
CA LYS A 48 -7.18 6.28 15.30
C LYS A 48 -7.03 7.80 15.17
N PRO A 49 -6.30 8.31 14.16
CA PRO A 49 -6.38 9.70 13.79
C PRO A 49 -7.69 9.96 13.05
N ILE A 50 -8.46 10.93 13.49
CA ILE A 50 -9.59 11.45 12.69
C ILE A 50 -9.10 12.52 11.71
N GLN A 51 -9.95 12.94 10.78
CA GLN A 51 -9.61 13.87 9.68
C GLN A 51 -8.99 15.20 10.14
N THR A 52 -9.19 15.63 11.38
CA THR A 52 -8.64 16.90 11.92
C THR A 52 -7.34 16.72 12.71
N ALA A 53 -6.81 15.50 12.78
CA ALA A 53 -5.53 15.21 13.41
C ALA A 53 -4.38 15.79 12.57
N GLY A 54 -3.35 16.31 13.23
CA GLY A 54 -2.09 16.66 12.59
C GLY A 54 -1.22 15.44 12.27
N LEU A 55 0.06 15.69 12.03
CA LEU A 55 1.03 14.68 11.60
C LEU A 55 1.08 13.51 12.60
N VAL A 56 1.07 12.29 12.08
CA VAL A 56 1.43 11.07 12.83
C VAL A 56 2.84 10.66 12.41
N SER A 57 3.76 10.62 13.37
CA SER A 57 5.16 10.21 13.16
C SER A 57 5.46 8.97 13.99
N ILE A 58 5.92 7.90 13.33
CA ILE A 58 6.28 6.64 13.98
C ILE A 58 7.73 6.29 13.62
N SER A 59 8.56 6.03 14.62
CA SER A 59 9.96 5.64 14.41
C SER A 59 10.39 4.52 15.35
N GLY A 60 11.23 3.60 14.86
CA GLY A 60 11.85 2.56 15.69
C GLY A 60 10.86 1.61 16.37
N SER A 61 9.59 1.58 15.95
CA SER A 61 8.52 0.91 16.68
C SER A 61 8.23 -0.48 16.11
N GLN A 62 7.68 -1.37 16.94
CA GLN A 62 7.32 -2.73 16.56
C GLN A 62 5.84 -2.98 16.82
N PHE A 63 5.15 -3.51 15.81
CA PHE A 63 3.74 -3.90 15.88
C PHE A 63 3.64 -5.36 15.50
N THR A 64 3.33 -6.22 16.45
CA THR A 64 3.27 -7.67 16.24
C THR A 64 1.91 -8.22 16.63
N SER A 65 1.30 -9.01 15.73
CA SER A 65 0.01 -9.64 15.96
C SER A 65 -1.09 -8.63 16.31
N ILE A 66 -1.14 -7.52 15.56
CA ILE A 66 -2.18 -6.49 15.70
C ILE A 66 -3.32 -6.83 14.74
N GLN A 67 -4.48 -7.17 15.27
CA GLN A 67 -5.62 -7.66 14.51
C GLN A 67 -6.79 -6.69 14.61
N ARG A 68 -7.45 -6.40 13.48
CA ARG A 68 -8.65 -5.56 13.43
C ARG A 68 -9.77 -6.25 12.66
N SER A 69 -11.02 -6.09 13.08
CA SER A 69 -12.15 -6.81 12.46
C SER A 69 -13.23 -5.93 11.83
N ASP A 70 -13.25 -4.62 12.07
CA ASP A 70 -14.30 -3.71 11.54
C ASP A 70 -13.93 -3.02 10.22
N ALA A 71 -12.64 -2.77 9.96
CA ALA A 71 -12.19 -2.18 8.69
C ALA A 71 -10.70 -2.47 8.41
N GLY A 72 -10.21 -1.92 7.29
CA GLY A 72 -8.81 -1.98 6.88
C GLY A 72 -7.84 -1.23 7.80
N GLY A 73 -6.57 -1.63 7.80
CA GLY A 73 -5.47 -1.03 8.56
C GLY A 73 -5.59 -1.28 10.06
N SER A 74 -4.96 -2.36 10.56
CA SER A 74 -5.04 -2.70 11.99
C SER A 74 -4.24 -1.75 12.87
N VAL A 75 -3.09 -1.27 12.39
CA VAL A 75 -2.24 -0.33 13.14
C VAL A 75 -2.61 1.11 12.81
N ILE A 76 -2.71 1.43 11.52
CA ILE A 76 -3.03 2.78 11.03
C ILE A 76 -4.14 2.69 10.00
N SER A 77 -5.21 3.43 10.23
CA SER A 77 -6.23 3.74 9.22
C SER A 77 -6.43 5.23 9.19
N ARG A 78 -6.25 5.86 8.01
CA ARG A 78 -6.29 7.32 7.91
C ARG A 78 -6.79 7.83 6.57
N VAL A 79 -7.51 8.96 6.63
CA VAL A 79 -7.78 9.83 5.49
C VAL A 79 -6.87 11.05 5.57
N ILE A 80 -6.08 11.31 4.54
CA ILE A 80 -5.24 12.51 4.39
C ILE A 80 -6.02 13.48 3.51
N ASN A 81 -6.43 14.63 4.07
CA ASN A 81 -7.33 15.57 3.37
C ASN A 81 -6.83 17.01 3.35
N GLY A 82 -5.87 17.36 4.21
CA GLY A 82 -5.31 18.71 4.31
C GLY A 82 -3.79 18.72 4.50
N ARG A 83 -3.28 19.91 4.82
CA ARG A 83 -1.85 20.23 4.89
C ARG A 83 -1.08 19.57 6.03
N TYR A 84 -1.76 19.21 7.11
CA TYR A 84 -1.09 18.68 8.30
C TYR A 84 -1.41 17.21 8.57
N ASP A 85 -2.18 16.55 7.70
CA ASP A 85 -2.75 15.22 7.97
C ASP A 85 -1.79 14.07 7.63
N GLY A 86 -0.50 14.35 7.51
CA GLY A 86 0.48 13.39 7.02
C GLY A 86 0.71 12.21 7.94
N VAL A 87 1.37 11.19 7.41
CA VAL A 87 1.85 10.03 8.16
C VAL A 87 3.28 9.75 7.73
N ASN A 88 4.21 9.76 8.69
CA ASN A 88 5.63 9.50 8.44
C ASN A 88 6.08 8.30 9.28
N ILE A 89 6.65 7.29 8.64
CA ILE A 89 7.12 6.06 9.29
C ILE A 89 8.58 5.82 8.95
N ARG A 90 9.39 5.53 9.97
CA ARG A 90 10.83 5.23 9.82
C ARG A 90 11.21 4.01 10.66
N THR A 91 12.11 3.18 10.14
CA THR A 91 12.82 2.15 10.93
C THR A 91 11.92 1.29 11.81
N SER A 92 10.72 0.93 11.34
CA SER A 92 9.70 0.23 12.15
C SER A 92 9.43 -1.19 11.62
N GLN A 93 8.73 -2.01 12.39
CA GLN A 93 8.39 -3.38 12.03
C GLN A 93 6.90 -3.64 12.21
N PHE A 94 6.29 -4.25 11.20
CA PHE A 94 4.90 -4.69 11.18
C PHE A 94 4.91 -6.19 10.89
N THR A 95 4.56 -6.98 11.90
CA THR A 95 4.64 -8.44 11.85
C THR A 95 3.29 -9.04 12.19
N SER A 96 2.75 -9.88 11.32
CA SER A 96 1.45 -10.54 11.59
C SER A 96 0.32 -9.55 11.89
N CYS A 97 0.40 -8.34 11.34
CA CYS A 97 -0.70 -7.37 11.40
C CYS A 97 -1.76 -7.76 10.38
N SER A 98 -3.01 -7.93 10.82
CA SER A 98 -4.06 -8.43 9.95
C SER A 98 -5.40 -7.76 10.14
N VAL A 99 -6.23 -7.89 9.12
CA VAL A 99 -7.66 -7.57 9.16
C VAL A 99 -8.49 -8.80 8.83
N SER A 100 -9.64 -8.99 9.49
CA SER A 100 -10.38 -10.26 9.44
C SER A 100 -11.85 -10.15 9.00
N GLY A 101 -12.42 -8.96 8.91
CA GLY A 101 -13.79 -8.78 8.39
C GLY A 101 -13.82 -8.78 6.86
N SER A 102 -14.99 -8.95 6.27
CA SER A 102 -15.13 -9.08 4.81
C SER A 102 -14.72 -7.80 4.07
N ASN A 103 -14.02 -7.97 2.94
CA ASN A 103 -13.62 -6.89 2.04
C ASN A 103 -12.75 -5.79 2.70
N GLN A 104 -11.84 -6.17 3.59
CA GLN A 104 -10.96 -5.24 4.30
C GLN A 104 -9.56 -5.25 3.69
N SER A 105 -9.09 -4.07 3.29
CA SER A 105 -7.80 -3.89 2.63
C SER A 105 -6.76 -3.25 3.54
N GLY A 106 -5.48 -3.60 3.36
CA GLY A 106 -4.37 -3.09 4.17
C GLY A 106 -4.31 -3.79 5.53
N GLY A 107 -3.58 -4.91 5.66
CA GLY A 107 -3.51 -5.63 6.94
C GLY A 107 -2.96 -4.78 8.08
N ALA A 108 -1.85 -4.07 7.83
CA ALA A 108 -1.25 -3.16 8.80
C ALA A 108 -1.74 -1.72 8.63
N ILE A 109 -1.75 -1.23 7.38
CA ILE A 109 -1.93 0.18 7.05
C ILE A 109 -2.96 0.33 5.93
N ASN A 110 -3.93 1.22 6.14
CA ASN A 110 -4.90 1.65 5.13
C ASN A 110 -4.94 3.18 5.07
N ILE A 111 -4.54 3.76 3.94
CA ILE A 111 -4.49 5.22 3.74
C ILE A 111 -5.36 5.61 2.54
N ASN A 112 -6.23 6.60 2.74
CA ASN A 112 -6.96 7.28 1.69
C ASN A 112 -6.40 8.70 1.51
N ILE A 113 -5.95 9.07 0.31
CA ILE A 113 -5.41 10.38 0.00
C ILE A 113 -6.39 11.13 -0.89
N LYS A 114 -6.93 12.23 -0.37
CA LYS A 114 -7.94 13.07 -1.04
C LYS A 114 -7.32 14.08 -1.99
N ASN A 115 -8.12 14.59 -2.93
CA ASN A 115 -7.70 15.60 -3.90
C ASN A 115 -7.17 16.89 -3.26
N SER A 116 -7.67 17.26 -2.08
CA SER A 116 -7.21 18.43 -1.33
C SER A 116 -6.01 18.14 -0.41
N ALA A 117 -5.47 16.92 -0.42
CA ALA A 117 -4.31 16.58 0.38
C ALA A 117 -3.07 17.35 -0.09
N GLU A 118 -2.50 18.13 0.82
CA GLU A 118 -1.16 18.70 0.66
C GLU A 118 -0.11 17.91 1.45
N ALA A 119 -0.54 17.22 2.52
CA ALA A 119 0.32 16.32 3.27
C ALA A 119 0.58 15.01 2.52
N LYS A 120 1.56 14.26 3.02
CA LYS A 120 2.02 13.01 2.42
C LYS A 120 1.90 11.82 3.35
N PHE A 121 1.85 10.64 2.74
CA PHE A 121 2.16 9.38 3.39
C PHE A 121 3.56 8.91 3.01
N GLU A 122 4.48 8.91 3.97
CA GLU A 122 5.88 8.60 3.72
C GLU A 122 6.37 7.45 4.61
N ILE A 123 6.96 6.43 3.98
CA ILE A 123 7.80 5.43 4.65
C ILE A 123 9.21 5.62 4.09
N ILE A 124 10.09 6.21 4.89
CA ILE A 124 11.44 6.59 4.45
C ILE A 124 12.47 5.85 5.28
N GLU A 125 13.52 5.40 4.59
CA GLU A 125 14.68 4.75 5.20
C GLU A 125 15.41 5.74 6.09
N GLN A 126 15.85 5.28 7.26
CA GLN A 126 16.63 6.10 8.17
C GLN A 126 17.77 5.27 8.75
N TRP A 127 18.99 5.80 8.66
CA TRP A 127 20.21 5.13 9.11
C TRP A 127 20.38 3.73 8.50
N GLU A 128 20.15 3.63 7.19
CA GLU A 128 20.26 2.37 6.42
C GLU A 128 19.29 1.27 6.88
N LYS A 129 18.24 1.64 7.63
CA LYS A 129 17.22 0.73 8.12
C LYS A 129 15.87 1.04 7.49
N LYS A 130 15.33 0.03 6.79
CA LYS A 130 13.99 0.05 6.22
C LYS A 130 12.94 -0.34 7.25
N THR A 131 11.72 0.13 7.03
CA THR A 131 10.52 -0.37 7.70
C THR A 131 10.11 -1.69 7.06
N ILE A 132 9.90 -2.72 7.87
CA ILE A 132 9.67 -4.10 7.41
C ILE A 132 8.20 -4.47 7.62
N PHE A 133 7.61 -5.09 6.59
CA PHE A 133 6.29 -5.73 6.66
C PHE A 133 6.46 -7.23 6.39
N SER A 134 6.04 -8.06 7.36
CA SER A 134 6.13 -9.52 7.27
C SER A 134 4.90 -10.20 7.83
N ASN A 135 4.46 -11.25 7.14
CA ASN A 135 3.28 -12.05 7.51
C ASN A 135 2.00 -11.20 7.73
N CYS A 136 1.92 -10.02 7.11
CA CYS A 136 0.73 -9.18 7.17
C CYS A 136 -0.35 -9.75 6.24
N SER A 137 -1.62 -9.63 6.64
CA SER A 137 -2.71 -10.15 5.81
C SER A 137 -3.96 -9.29 5.78
N SER A 138 -4.63 -9.29 4.63
CA SER A 138 -5.92 -8.65 4.43
C SER A 138 -6.91 -9.59 3.76
N THR A 139 -8.21 -9.35 3.97
CA THR A 139 -9.29 -10.16 3.38
C THR A 139 -9.69 -9.70 1.99
N ASP A 140 -9.18 -8.54 1.54
CA ASP A 140 -9.35 -8.02 0.19
C ASP A 140 -8.00 -7.80 -0.48
N ARG A 141 -7.47 -6.57 -0.47
CA ARG A 141 -6.28 -6.18 -1.21
C ARG A 141 -5.22 -5.61 -0.29
N GLY A 142 -3.96 -5.63 -0.71
CA GLY A 142 -2.87 -4.97 0.03
C GLY A 142 -2.63 -5.65 1.37
N GLY A 143 -1.97 -6.81 1.38
CA GLY A 143 -1.85 -7.61 2.60
C GLY A 143 -1.14 -6.86 3.72
N ALA A 144 -0.16 -6.01 3.40
CA ALA A 144 0.44 -5.08 4.35
C ALA A 144 -0.16 -3.67 4.25
N ILE A 145 -0.14 -3.08 3.05
CA ILE A 145 -0.48 -1.68 2.80
C ILE A 145 -1.54 -1.59 1.71
N PHE A 146 -2.59 -0.82 1.97
CA PHE A 146 -3.54 -0.39 0.95
C PHE A 146 -3.54 1.13 0.83
N LEU A 147 -3.42 1.63 -0.40
CA LEU A 147 -3.52 3.04 -0.76
C LEU A 147 -4.72 3.27 -1.68
N ASP A 148 -5.62 4.15 -1.28
CA ASP A 148 -6.66 4.71 -2.14
C ASP A 148 -6.32 6.16 -2.47
N LEU A 149 -6.03 6.42 -3.74
CA LEU A 149 -5.53 7.71 -4.23
C LEU A 149 -6.59 8.35 -5.12
N GLU A 150 -7.14 9.49 -4.68
CA GLU A 150 -7.93 10.32 -5.59
C GLU A 150 -7.04 10.86 -6.74
N SER A 151 -7.67 11.40 -7.79
CA SER A 151 -6.99 11.78 -9.02
C SER A 151 -5.78 12.70 -8.77
N GLN A 152 -4.69 12.46 -9.51
CA GLN A 152 -3.44 13.25 -9.44
C GLN A 152 -2.67 13.20 -8.10
N GLN A 153 -3.12 12.41 -7.11
CA GLN A 153 -2.45 12.27 -5.81
C GLN A 153 -1.25 11.32 -5.83
N GLY A 154 -0.78 10.91 -7.02
CA GLY A 154 0.37 10.04 -7.15
C GLY A 154 1.65 10.60 -6.51
N ARG A 155 1.75 11.92 -6.30
CA ARG A 155 2.92 12.58 -5.68
C ARG A 155 2.85 12.67 -4.15
N ASN A 156 1.73 12.30 -3.56
CA ASN A 156 1.45 12.46 -2.12
C ASN A 156 1.86 11.24 -1.30
N PHE A 157 2.63 10.32 -1.87
CA PHE A 157 3.21 9.22 -1.13
C PHE A 157 4.62 8.85 -1.63
N ASP A 158 5.42 8.31 -0.72
CA ASP A 158 6.77 7.80 -0.97
C ASP A 158 7.10 6.67 0.01
N LEU A 159 7.29 5.46 -0.50
CA LEU A 159 7.52 4.24 0.28
C LEU A 159 8.93 3.69 0.08
N ARG A 160 9.91 4.51 -0.35
CA ARG A 160 11.28 4.04 -0.59
C ARG A 160 11.96 3.38 0.60
N GLY A 161 11.51 3.70 1.81
CA GLY A 161 11.94 3.09 3.06
C GLY A 161 11.24 1.82 3.46
N ALA A 162 10.33 1.28 2.64
CA ALA A 162 9.64 0.04 2.93
C ALA A 162 10.40 -1.18 2.39
N ARG A 163 10.23 -2.32 3.07
CA ARG A 163 10.65 -3.64 2.61
C ARG A 163 9.55 -4.65 2.92
N TYR A 164 9.23 -5.46 1.92
CA TYR A 164 8.15 -6.44 2.01
C TYR A 164 8.69 -7.85 2.00
N SER A 165 8.18 -8.68 2.91
CA SER A 165 8.49 -10.10 2.97
C SER A 165 7.53 -10.88 2.07
N TYR A 166 7.98 -12.06 1.61
CA TYR A 166 7.21 -12.91 0.69
C TYR A 166 5.96 -13.53 1.34
N ASP A 167 5.90 -13.55 2.66
CA ASP A 167 4.86 -14.19 3.46
C ASP A 167 3.64 -13.28 3.74
N ASN A 168 3.63 -12.05 3.22
CA ASN A 168 2.41 -11.25 3.22
C ASN A 168 1.35 -11.87 2.29
N ASN A 169 0.07 -11.60 2.58
CA ASN A 169 -1.04 -12.21 1.83
C ASN A 169 -2.28 -11.30 1.68
N ALA A 170 -2.94 -11.37 0.53
CA ALA A 170 -4.21 -10.70 0.27
C ALA A 170 -5.09 -11.55 -0.66
N THR A 171 -6.38 -11.62 -0.40
CA THR A 171 -7.32 -12.47 -1.16
C THR A 171 -7.44 -12.07 -2.63
N ASN A 172 -7.47 -10.75 -2.92
CA ASN A 172 -7.80 -10.18 -4.22
C ASN A 172 -6.62 -9.42 -4.86
N GLY A 173 -5.40 -9.77 -4.47
CA GLY A 173 -4.16 -9.25 -5.07
C GLY A 173 -3.45 -8.17 -4.24
N GLY A 174 -2.18 -7.94 -4.60
CA GLY A 174 -1.29 -7.05 -3.86
C GLY A 174 -0.95 -7.66 -2.51
N ARG A 175 -0.25 -8.80 -2.50
CA ARG A 175 0.13 -9.51 -1.26
C ARG A 175 0.78 -8.58 -0.25
N SER A 176 1.59 -7.64 -0.73
CA SER A 176 2.23 -6.63 0.10
C SER A 176 1.55 -5.27 -0.04
N ILE A 177 1.52 -4.72 -1.25
CA ILE A 177 0.91 -3.41 -1.52
C ILE A 177 -0.19 -3.53 -2.56
N PHE A 178 -1.27 -2.80 -2.31
CA PHE A 178 -2.21 -2.46 -3.36
C PHE A 178 -2.43 -0.95 -3.49
N ILE A 179 -2.34 -0.43 -4.72
CA ILE A 179 -2.59 0.99 -5.03
C ILE A 179 -3.85 1.12 -5.89
N ASN A 180 -4.94 1.59 -5.30
CA ASN A 180 -6.13 2.00 -6.04
C ASN A 180 -5.97 3.45 -6.51
N ALA A 181 -5.52 3.65 -7.74
CA ALA A 181 -5.40 4.98 -8.32
C ALA A 181 -6.67 5.32 -9.11
N GLN A 182 -7.49 6.24 -8.56
CA GLN A 182 -8.75 6.65 -9.20
C GLN A 182 -8.54 7.39 -10.54
N GLY A 183 -7.33 7.91 -10.76
CA GLY A 183 -6.88 8.50 -12.02
C GLY A 183 -5.93 7.56 -12.79
N ASP A 184 -4.78 8.10 -13.17
CA ASP A 184 -3.77 7.34 -13.90
C ASP A 184 -2.76 6.67 -12.97
N LEU A 185 -2.77 5.34 -12.94
CA LEU A 185 -1.77 4.54 -12.22
C LEU A 185 -0.33 4.86 -12.62
N ARG A 186 -0.04 5.29 -13.86
CA ARG A 186 1.31 5.74 -14.29
C ARG A 186 1.78 6.98 -13.54
N ILE A 187 0.88 7.82 -13.05
CA ILE A 187 1.24 8.98 -12.20
C ILE A 187 1.63 8.52 -10.79
N ALA A 188 0.92 7.52 -10.26
CA ALA A 188 1.22 6.94 -8.96
C ALA A 188 2.52 6.12 -8.99
N VAL A 189 2.74 5.35 -10.04
CA VAL A 189 3.92 4.49 -10.24
C VAL A 189 4.52 4.77 -11.62
N PRO A 190 5.36 5.82 -11.73
CA PRO A 190 6.01 6.15 -13.00
C PRO A 190 7.05 5.10 -13.40
N GLU A 191 7.38 5.10 -14.69
CA GLU A 191 8.50 4.33 -15.22
C GLU A 191 9.81 4.67 -14.49
N ASN A 192 10.64 3.68 -14.25
CA ASN A 192 11.91 3.78 -13.52
C ASN A 192 11.77 4.30 -12.08
N GLN A 193 10.58 4.17 -11.47
CA GLN A 193 10.29 4.60 -10.09
C GLN A 193 9.83 3.45 -9.19
N GLY A 194 10.25 2.19 -9.44
CA GLY A 194 9.96 1.05 -8.54
C GLY A 194 10.44 1.31 -7.10
N VAL A 195 11.56 2.03 -6.93
CA VAL A 195 12.06 2.45 -5.62
C VAL A 195 11.05 3.27 -4.82
N LYS A 196 10.21 4.09 -5.47
CA LYS A 196 9.20 4.91 -4.81
C LYS A 196 8.17 4.08 -4.06
N ILE A 197 7.88 2.86 -4.53
CA ILE A 197 6.94 1.95 -3.89
C ILE A 197 7.64 0.90 -3.01
N GLY A 198 8.95 1.04 -2.80
CA GLY A 198 9.73 0.05 -2.06
C GLY A 198 9.83 -1.31 -2.76
N ALA A 199 9.74 -1.34 -4.10
CA ALA A 199 9.92 -2.57 -4.87
C ALA A 199 11.30 -3.17 -4.59
N GLY A 200 11.34 -4.51 -4.53
CA GLY A 200 12.57 -5.26 -4.29
C GLY A 200 13.46 -5.37 -5.53
N LEU A 201 14.13 -6.51 -5.67
CA LEU A 201 14.87 -6.84 -6.88
C LEU A 201 13.88 -7.02 -8.04
N GLU A 202 14.20 -6.44 -9.21
CA GLU A 202 13.35 -6.55 -10.40
C GLU A 202 13.04 -8.00 -10.77
N SER A 203 14.05 -8.88 -10.72
CA SER A 203 13.86 -10.31 -10.97
C SER A 203 12.88 -10.95 -9.99
N TYR A 204 12.88 -10.55 -8.73
CA TYR A 204 11.93 -11.07 -7.75
C TYR A 204 10.51 -10.59 -8.07
N GLU A 205 10.31 -9.29 -8.35
CA GLU A 205 8.98 -8.76 -8.64
C GLU A 205 8.42 -9.28 -9.97
N GLU A 206 9.28 -9.55 -10.96
CA GLU A 206 8.89 -10.20 -12.22
C GLU A 206 8.32 -11.61 -12.02
N PHE A 207 8.91 -12.40 -11.10
CA PHE A 207 8.40 -13.74 -10.76
C PHE A 207 7.20 -13.70 -9.79
N ASN A 208 6.95 -12.58 -9.12
CA ASN A 208 5.93 -12.43 -8.08
C ASN A 208 4.97 -11.26 -8.39
N LEU A 209 4.34 -11.32 -9.56
CA LEU A 209 3.48 -10.25 -10.10
C LEU A 209 2.25 -9.92 -9.23
N ASP A 210 1.88 -10.80 -8.30
CA ASP A 210 0.79 -10.59 -7.34
C ASP A 210 1.22 -9.86 -6.06
N ASN A 211 2.53 -9.63 -5.86
CA ASN A 211 3.08 -8.99 -4.67
C ASN A 211 2.71 -7.50 -4.57
N LEU A 212 2.93 -6.77 -5.66
CA LEU A 212 2.67 -5.34 -5.78
C LEU A 212 1.68 -5.13 -6.92
N MET A 213 0.46 -4.73 -6.60
CA MET A 213 -0.60 -4.56 -7.60
C MET A 213 -1.30 -3.21 -7.47
N GLY A 214 -2.04 -2.83 -8.50
CA GLY A 214 -2.89 -1.65 -8.43
C GLY A 214 -3.98 -1.62 -9.50
N TYR A 215 -4.82 -0.60 -9.42
CA TYR A 215 -5.80 -0.29 -10.44
C TYR A 215 -5.51 1.03 -11.12
N HIS A 216 -5.84 1.07 -12.40
CA HIS A 216 -5.97 2.28 -13.17
C HIS A 216 -7.46 2.59 -13.33
N ARG A 217 -7.90 3.74 -12.82
CA ARG A 217 -9.31 4.20 -12.78
C ARG A 217 -10.23 3.34 -11.92
N ASN A 218 -11.35 3.93 -11.48
CA ASN A 218 -12.35 3.33 -10.58
C ASN A 218 -13.09 2.08 -11.10
N ASN A 219 -12.68 1.50 -12.23
CA ASN A 219 -13.37 0.39 -12.91
C ASN A 219 -12.39 -0.63 -13.53
N GLY A 220 -11.16 -0.74 -13.02
CA GLY A 220 -10.22 -1.76 -13.50
C GLY A 220 -10.82 -3.16 -13.36
N THR A 221 -10.97 -3.88 -14.47
CA THR A 221 -11.55 -5.23 -14.49
C THR A 221 -10.62 -6.24 -13.80
N PHE A 222 -9.30 -6.02 -13.88
CA PHE A 222 -8.26 -6.86 -13.27
C PHE A 222 -7.14 -5.99 -12.67
N PRO A 223 -6.60 -6.35 -11.49
CA PRO A 223 -5.46 -5.63 -10.95
C PRO A 223 -4.23 -5.76 -11.85
N ILE A 224 -3.50 -4.66 -12.01
CA ILE A 224 -2.29 -4.56 -12.81
C ILE A 224 -1.09 -4.77 -11.88
N PRO A 225 -0.19 -5.72 -12.14
CA PRO A 225 1.10 -5.80 -11.46
C PRO A 225 1.87 -4.49 -11.64
N LEU A 226 2.32 -3.90 -10.53
CA LEU A 226 3.04 -2.62 -10.56
C LEU A 226 4.40 -2.76 -11.26
N TYR A 227 4.95 -3.97 -11.37
CA TYR A 227 6.13 -4.28 -12.18
C TYR A 227 6.01 -3.66 -13.59
N TYR A 228 4.91 -3.93 -14.29
CA TYR A 228 4.65 -3.41 -15.63
C TYR A 228 4.40 -1.90 -15.70
N MET A 229 4.31 -1.22 -14.56
CA MET A 229 4.17 0.24 -14.50
C MET A 229 5.54 0.91 -14.44
N TYR A 230 6.46 0.38 -13.63
CA TYR A 230 7.76 0.99 -13.42
C TYR A 230 8.87 0.41 -14.30
N THR A 231 8.65 -0.71 -14.99
CA THR A 231 9.65 -1.27 -15.92
C THR A 231 9.41 -0.79 -17.35
N PRO A 232 10.46 -0.39 -18.10
CA PRO A 232 10.32 -0.06 -19.51
C PRO A 232 9.92 -1.27 -20.36
N ILE A 233 9.20 -1.03 -21.46
CA ILE A 233 8.96 -2.05 -22.48
C ILE A 233 10.24 -2.23 -23.30
N GLY A 234 10.88 -3.39 -23.17
CA GLY A 234 12.19 -3.67 -23.78
C GLY A 234 12.24 -3.40 -25.29
N LYS A 235 13.22 -2.59 -25.72
CA LYS A 235 13.56 -2.32 -27.14
C LYS A 235 12.38 -1.87 -28.02
N HIS A 236 11.33 -1.27 -27.44
CA HIS A 236 10.08 -0.95 -28.15
C HIS A 236 9.46 -2.16 -28.86
N VAL A 237 9.68 -3.37 -28.33
CA VAL A 237 9.05 -4.60 -28.79
C VAL A 237 7.75 -4.78 -28.01
N PHE A 238 6.64 -4.56 -28.70
CA PHE A 238 5.32 -4.67 -28.15
C PHE A 238 4.73 -6.03 -28.48
N HIS A 239 4.18 -6.70 -27.47
CA HIS A 239 3.54 -8.00 -27.65
C HIS A 239 2.04 -7.79 -27.84
N VAL A 240 1.44 -8.53 -28.78
CA VAL A 240 0.00 -8.52 -29.05
C VAL A 240 -0.53 -9.93 -28.90
N LYS A 241 -1.66 -10.08 -28.22
CA LYS A 241 -2.36 -11.36 -28.09
C LYS A 241 -3.85 -11.13 -27.91
N ASP A 242 -4.65 -12.08 -28.37
CA ASP A 242 -6.09 -12.05 -28.16
C ASP A 242 -6.45 -12.09 -26.66
N PRO A 243 -7.60 -11.50 -26.28
CA PRO A 243 -8.12 -11.60 -24.94
C PRO A 243 -8.54 -13.04 -24.62
N CYS A 244 -8.56 -13.39 -23.34
CA CYS A 244 -9.00 -14.70 -22.86
C CYS A 244 -10.24 -14.55 -21.96
N THR A 245 -11.05 -15.60 -21.87
CA THR A 245 -12.20 -15.65 -20.95
C THR A 245 -12.23 -17.01 -20.24
N PRO A 246 -11.99 -17.08 -18.91
CA PRO A 246 -11.61 -15.97 -18.02
C PRO A 246 -10.22 -15.40 -18.33
N PHE A 247 -9.94 -14.17 -17.87
CA PHE A 247 -8.61 -13.57 -18.01
C PHE A 247 -7.57 -14.34 -17.19
N VAL A 248 -6.40 -14.59 -17.78
CA VAL A 248 -5.23 -15.15 -17.11
C VAL A 248 -3.99 -14.36 -17.51
N PHE A 249 -2.93 -14.40 -16.68
CA PHE A 249 -1.65 -13.77 -17.01
C PHE A 249 -1.14 -14.23 -18.38
N GLY A 250 -0.63 -13.27 -19.17
CA GLY A 250 -0.22 -13.52 -20.55
C GLY A 250 -1.35 -13.47 -21.58
N CYS A 251 -2.57 -13.06 -21.21
CA CYS A 251 -3.63 -12.69 -22.15
C CYS A 251 -3.55 -11.21 -22.50
N GLY A 252 -4.07 -10.83 -23.68
CA GLY A 252 -4.13 -9.43 -24.08
C GLY A 252 -5.05 -8.62 -23.17
N ASP A 253 -4.59 -7.46 -22.73
CA ASP A 253 -5.42 -6.44 -22.07
C ASP A 253 -4.95 -5.06 -22.52
N ASP A 254 -5.85 -4.27 -23.09
CA ASP A 254 -5.58 -2.89 -23.45
C ASP A 254 -5.76 -1.97 -22.22
N ASN A 255 -4.97 -2.18 -21.16
CA ASN A 255 -4.89 -1.27 -20.01
C ASN A 255 -3.65 -0.37 -20.06
N VAL A 256 -3.20 0.21 -18.94
CA VAL A 256 -2.02 1.10 -18.94
C VAL A 256 -0.70 0.38 -18.74
N GLY A 257 -0.70 -0.88 -18.28
CA GLY A 257 0.52 -1.67 -18.06
C GLY A 257 0.88 -2.57 -19.24
N CYS A 258 0.11 -2.56 -20.33
CA CYS A 258 0.29 -3.50 -21.43
C CYS A 258 1.46 -3.20 -22.35
N GLY A 259 1.90 -4.23 -23.09
CA GLY A 259 3.04 -4.22 -24.00
C GLY A 259 4.15 -5.20 -23.63
N HIS A 260 4.17 -5.66 -22.38
CA HIS A 260 5.08 -6.68 -21.91
C HIS A 260 4.69 -8.07 -22.44
N ASN A 261 5.65 -8.98 -22.50
CA ASN A 261 5.42 -10.35 -23.00
C ASN A 261 4.32 -11.09 -22.21
N GLN A 262 4.30 -10.91 -20.89
CA GLN A 262 3.31 -11.50 -19.99
C GLN A 262 2.10 -10.60 -19.73
N TRP A 263 2.05 -9.42 -20.37
CA TRP A 263 0.93 -8.48 -20.31
C TRP A 263 0.77 -7.78 -21.68
N PRO A 264 0.47 -8.53 -22.76
CA PRO A 264 0.44 -8.00 -24.12
C PRO A 264 -0.76 -7.07 -24.37
N TYR A 265 -0.67 -6.25 -25.42
CA TYR A 265 -1.81 -5.51 -25.97
C TYR A 265 -2.81 -6.47 -26.65
N ILE A 266 -4.05 -6.03 -26.81
CA ILE A 266 -5.03 -6.65 -27.71
C ILE A 266 -4.89 -6.05 -29.11
N GLN A 267 -4.76 -4.72 -29.21
CA GLN A 267 -4.84 -4.03 -30.50
C GLN A 267 -3.53 -3.36 -30.94
N PHE A 268 -3.14 -3.61 -32.20
CA PHE A 268 -2.03 -2.90 -32.86
C PHE A 268 -2.20 -1.37 -32.90
N GLN A 269 -3.43 -0.86 -32.94
CA GLN A 269 -3.68 0.58 -32.95
C GLN A 269 -3.26 1.25 -31.65
N LYS A 270 -3.42 0.56 -30.52
CA LYS A 270 -3.02 1.08 -29.23
C LYS A 270 -1.49 1.21 -29.11
N ILE A 271 -0.77 0.25 -29.68
CA ILE A 271 0.70 0.33 -29.81
C ILE A 271 1.14 1.58 -30.59
N LYS A 272 0.43 1.92 -31.68
CA LYS A 272 0.75 3.13 -32.47
C LYS A 272 0.56 4.41 -31.65
N GLN A 273 -0.50 4.49 -30.85
CA GLN A 273 -0.76 5.64 -29.98
C GLN A 273 0.33 5.80 -28.92
N GLU A 274 0.75 4.70 -28.29
CA GLU A 274 1.81 4.69 -27.28
C GLU A 274 3.16 5.10 -27.87
N LYS A 275 3.50 4.62 -29.07
CA LYS A 275 4.71 5.04 -29.79
C LYS A 275 4.75 6.53 -30.16
N LEU A 276 3.59 7.17 -30.36
CA LEU A 276 3.50 8.59 -30.69
C LEU A 276 3.54 9.50 -29.45
N ALA A 277 3.30 8.94 -28.26
CA ALA A 277 3.29 9.66 -27.00
C ALA A 277 4.65 9.65 -26.26
N GLN A 278 5.58 8.77 -26.68
CA GLN A 278 6.97 8.70 -26.24
C GLN A 278 7.86 9.61 -27.08
#